data_AF-A0A6G3DCQ3-F1
#
_entry.id   AF-A0A6G3DCQ3-F1
#
_cell.length_a   1.000
_cell.length_b   1.000
_cell.length_c   1.000
_cell.angle_alpha   90.00
_cell.angle_beta   90.00
_cell.angle_gamma   90.00
#
_symmetry.space_group_name_H-M   'P 1'
#
loop_
_entity.id
_entity.type
_entity.pdbx_description
1 polymer ?
#
loop_
_entity_poly.entity_id
_entity_poly.type
_entity_poly.pdbx_seq_one_letter_code
_entity_poly.pdbx_strand_id
1 'polypeptide(L)' 'LGMDVLRAKTVRELREALSTARAATRPTCVYVETAPSGAALPAEAWWDVPVAEVSAREAAAQARAAYERAVADRRRHL' A
#
# COMPACT_ATOMS: atom_id res chain seq x y z
N LEU A 1 -0.33 13.42 -17.72
CA LEU A 1 -1.17 12.21 -17.80
C LEU A 1 -2.48 12.38 -18.59
N GLY A 2 -2.86 13.58 -19.08
CA GLY A 2 -3.99 13.73 -20.04
C GLY A 2 -5.37 13.24 -19.56
N MET A 3 -5.49 13.03 -18.24
CA MET A 3 -6.64 12.44 -17.57
C MET A 3 -7.47 13.53 -16.91
N ASP A 4 -8.79 13.33 -16.90
CA ASP A 4 -9.70 14.23 -16.19
C ASP A 4 -9.56 14.01 -14.68
N VAL A 5 -9.52 15.07 -13.89
CA VAL A 5 -9.32 14.97 -12.43
C VAL A 5 -10.55 15.51 -11.71
N LEU A 6 -11.17 14.64 -10.90
CA LEU A 6 -12.31 14.96 -10.05
C LEU A 6 -11.80 15.03 -8.61
N ARG A 7 -11.95 16.19 -7.96
CA ARG A 7 -11.56 16.38 -6.56
C ARG A 7 -12.76 16.22 -5.66
N ALA A 8 -12.66 15.33 -4.69
CA ALA A 8 -13.66 15.13 -3.65
C ALA A 8 -13.09 15.48 -2.27
N LYS A 9 -13.81 16.32 -1.53
CA LYS A 9 -13.50 16.71 -0.14
C LYS A 9 -14.45 16.09 0.86
N THR A 10 -15.58 15.59 0.38
CA THR A 10 -16.60 14.94 1.20
C THR A 10 -16.90 13.55 0.67
N VAL A 11 -17.47 12.70 1.52
CA VAL A 11 -17.93 11.36 1.13
C VAL A 11 -18.98 11.44 0.01
N ARG A 12 -19.84 12.47 0.04
CA ARG A 12 -20.83 12.70 -1.01
C ARG A 12 -20.15 12.99 -2.36
N GLU A 13 -19.22 13.94 -2.38
CA GLU A 13 -18.45 14.28 -3.59
C GLU A 13 -17.63 13.09 -4.11
N LEU A 14 -17.10 12.25 -3.22
CA LEU A 14 -16.38 11.04 -3.63
C LEU A 14 -17.31 10.07 -4.38
N ARG A 15 -18.53 9.86 -3.90
CA ARG A 15 -19.51 9.00 -4.57
C ARG A 15 -19.89 9.55 -5.95
N GLU A 16 -20.13 10.85 -6.04
CA GLU A 16 -20.41 11.54 -7.30
C GLU A 16 -19.22 11.42 -8.27
N ALA A 17 -18.00 11.68 -7.79
CA ALA A 17 -16.78 11.59 -8.58
C ALA A 17 -16.52 10.17 -9.11
N LEU A 18 -16.76 9.13 -8.30
CA LEU A 18 -16.63 7.74 -8.73
C LEU A 18 -17.68 7.36 -9.79
N SER A 19 -18.92 7.84 -9.65
CA SER A 19 -19.97 7.63 -10.65
C SER A 19 -19.59 8.25 -11.99
N THR A 20 -19.12 9.50 -11.96
CA THR A 20 -18.65 10.25 -13.14
C THR A 20 -17.44 9.58 -13.78
N ALA A 21 -16.43 9.19 -12.99
CA ALA A 21 -15.25 8.50 -13.50
C ALA A 21 -15.59 7.16 -14.16
N ARG A 22 -16.58 6.43 -13.62
CA ARG A 22 -17.05 5.15 -14.19
C ARG A 22 -17.76 5.33 -15.53
N ALA A 23 -18.46 6.44 -15.73
CA ALA A 23 -19.15 6.77 -16.98
C ALA A 23 -18.22 7.40 -18.03
N ALA A 24 -17.00 7.80 -17.64
CA ALA A 24 -16.08 8.50 -18.53
C ALA A 24 -15.54 7.58 -19.63
N THR A 25 -15.40 8.13 -20.83
CA THR A 25 -14.79 7.46 -21.99
C THR A 25 -13.27 7.67 -22.08
N ARG A 26 -12.70 8.39 -21.11
CA ARG A 26 -11.28 8.74 -21.00
C ARG A 26 -10.78 8.39 -19.61
N PRO A 27 -9.46 8.18 -19.42
CA PRO A 27 -8.90 8.00 -18.08
C PRO A 27 -9.29 9.16 -17.15
N THR A 28 -9.82 8.83 -15.99
CA THR A 28 -10.25 9.80 -14.97
C THR A 28 -9.65 9.45 -13.62
N CYS A 29 -9.06 10.45 -12.96
CA CYS A 29 -8.54 10.36 -11.61
C CYS A 29 -9.56 10.95 -10.64
N VAL A 30 -9.84 10.24 -9.55
CA VAL A 30 -10.56 10.78 -8.40
C VAL A 30 -9.54 11.07 -7.30
N TYR A 31 -9.30 12.34 -7.02
CA TYR A 31 -8.38 12.81 -5.99
C TYR A 31 -9.15 13.12 -4.71
N VAL A 32 -8.73 12.48 -3.62
CA VAL A 32 -9.25 12.71 -2.27
C VAL A 32 -8.09 13.11 -1.38
N GLU A 33 -8.23 14.25 -0.71
CA GLU A 33 -7.28 14.65 0.32
C GLU A 33 -7.69 13.98 1.63
N THR A 34 -6.81 13.12 2.15
CA THR A 34 -6.96 12.52 3.48
C THR A 34 -6.16 13.31 4.48
N ALA A 35 -6.63 13.38 5.74
CA ALA A 35 -5.82 13.98 6.80
C ALA A 35 -4.44 13.30 6.85
N PRO A 36 -3.34 14.06 7.08
CA PRO A 36 -2.06 13.44 7.40
C PRO A 36 -2.31 12.54 8.61
N SER A 37 -1.88 11.28 8.52
CA SER A 37 -2.03 10.32 9.62
C SER A 37 -1.59 11.00 10.92
N GLY A 38 -2.51 11.17 11.87
CA GLY A 38 -2.11 11.47 13.24
C GLY A 38 -1.03 10.47 13.65
N ALA A 39 0.02 10.96 14.33
CA ALA A 39 1.26 10.25 14.68
C ALA A 39 1.33 8.82 14.11
N ALA A 40 1.96 8.66 12.96
CA ALA A 40 2.22 7.34 12.42
C ALA A 40 2.77 6.47 13.56
N LEU A 41 2.07 5.37 13.88
CA LEU A 41 2.66 4.32 14.71
C LEU A 41 4.04 4.02 14.09
N PRO A 42 5.10 3.82 14.91
CA PRO A 42 6.45 3.63 14.40
C PRO A 42 6.41 2.64 13.25
N ALA A 43 6.96 3.05 12.10
CA ALA A 43 6.82 2.35 10.84
C ALA A 43 7.56 1.00 10.86
N GLU A 44 7.01 0.04 11.58
CA GLU A 44 7.15 -1.36 11.23
C GLU A 44 6.08 -1.56 10.14
N ALA A 45 6.53 -1.77 8.91
CA ALA A 45 5.70 -1.70 7.70
C ALA A 45 4.32 -2.36 7.85
N TRP A 46 3.28 -1.77 7.23
CA TRP A 46 1.91 -2.32 7.30
C TRP A 46 1.75 -3.65 6.54
N TRP A 47 2.79 -4.11 5.85
CA TRP A 47 2.93 -5.45 5.30
C TRP A 47 4.31 -6.01 5.63
N ASP A 48 4.43 -7.34 5.76
CA ASP A 48 5.73 -8.01 5.96
C ASP A 48 6.63 -7.75 4.75
N VAL A 49 7.89 -7.39 4.98
CA VAL A 49 8.88 -7.14 3.93
C VAL A 49 9.91 -8.27 4.02
N PRO A 50 9.73 -9.37 3.26
CA PRO A 50 10.62 -10.50 3.33
C PRO A 50 12.06 -10.10 3.00
N VAL A 51 13.02 -10.75 3.65
CA VAL A 51 14.39 -10.72 3.18
C VAL A 51 14.44 -11.29 1.76
N ALA A 52 15.25 -10.70 0.89
CA ALA A 52 15.37 -11.10 -0.51
C ALA A 52 15.62 -12.61 -0.65
N GLU A 53 14.95 -13.23 -1.61
CA GLU A 53 15.05 -14.68 -1.87
C GLU A 53 16.41 -15.07 -2.49
N VAL A 54 16.96 -14.21 -3.35
CA VAL A 54 18.25 -14.43 -4.01
C VAL A 54 19.17 -13.25 -3.73
N SER A 55 20.39 -13.53 -3.27
CA SER A 55 21.43 -12.51 -3.08
C SER A 55 22.83 -13.10 -3.21
N ALA A 56 23.74 -12.36 -3.83
CA ALA A 56 25.17 -12.70 -3.85
C ALA A 56 25.89 -12.33 -2.54
N ARG A 57 25.22 -11.59 -1.64
CA ARG A 57 25.79 -11.21 -0.33
C ARG A 57 25.51 -12.32 0.67
N GLU A 58 26.56 -12.87 1.26
CA GLU A 58 26.46 -13.91 2.27
C GLU A 58 25.56 -13.49 3.45
N ALA A 59 25.70 -12.25 3.93
CA ALA A 59 24.86 -11.71 5.00
C ALA A 59 23.36 -11.72 4.68
N ALA A 60 22.97 -11.52 3.41
CA ALA A 60 21.56 -11.54 3.00
C ALA A 60 21.03 -12.98 2.90
N ALA A 61 21.85 -13.92 2.47
CA ALA A 61 21.50 -15.34 2.51
C ALA A 61 21.32 -15.82 3.96
N GLN A 62 22.20 -15.41 4.87
CA GLN A 62 22.08 -15.71 6.31
C GLN A 62 20.82 -15.07 6.92
N ALA A 63 20.55 -13.79 6.59
CA ALA A 63 19.35 -13.09 7.03
C ALA A 63 18.07 -13.72 6.46
N ARG A 64 18.09 -14.21 5.21
CA ARG A 64 16.97 -14.93 4.59
C ARG A 64 16.70 -16.24 5.30
N ALA A 65 17.73 -17.02 5.59
CA ALA A 65 17.59 -18.26 6.34
C ALA A 65 17.04 -18.01 7.76
N ALA A 66 17.48 -16.93 8.41
CA ALA A 66 16.95 -16.52 9.72
C ALA A 66 15.48 -16.07 9.62
N TYR A 67 15.15 -15.29 8.61
CA TYR A 67 13.78 -14.87 8.30
C TYR A 67 12.86 -16.07 8.04
N GLU A 68 13.29 -17.05 7.24
CA GLU A 68 12.49 -18.25 6.93
C GLU A 68 12.22 -19.09 8.17
N ARG A 69 13.21 -19.25 9.06
CA ARG A 69 13.01 -19.89 10.37
C ARG A 69 12.01 -19.11 11.23
N ALA A 70 12.20 -17.79 11.34
CA ALA A 70 11.30 -16.94 12.11
C ALA A 70 9.87 -16.93 11.55
N VAL A 71 9.70 -17.04 10.22
CA VAL A 71 8.39 -17.18 9.56
C VAL A 71 7.78 -18.56 9.83
N ALA A 72 8.57 -19.63 9.84
CA ALA A 72 8.09 -20.98 10.17
C ALA A 72 7.62 -21.07 11.62
N ASP A 73 8.33 -20.40 12.54
CA ASP A 73 7.99 -20.32 13.97
C ASP A 73 6.90 -19.28 14.26
N ARG A 74 6.58 -18.41 13.28
CA ARG A 74 5.53 -17.40 13.42
C ARG A 74 4.20 -18.12 13.54
N ARG A 75 3.68 -18.13 14.77
CA ARG A 75 2.31 -18.55 15.06
C ARG A 75 1.36 -17.68 14.25
N ARG A 76 0.64 -18.30 13.31
CA ARG A 76 -0.46 -17.67 12.56
C ARG A 76 -1.66 -17.56 13.49
N HIS A 77 -1.60 -16.64 14.44
CA HIS A 77 -2.73 -16.30 15.27
C HIS A 77 -3.14 -14.87 14.87
N LEU A 78 -4.43 -14.72 14.59
CA LEU A 78 -5.09 -13.50 14.15
C LEU A 78 -5.11 -12.44 15.26
#